data_AF-A0A538FKP1-F1
#
_entry.id   AF-A0A538FKP1-F1
#
_cell.length_a   1.000
_cell.length_b   1.000
_cell.length_c   1.000
_cell.angle_alpha   90.00
_cell.angle_beta   90.00
_cell.angle_gamma   90.00
#
_symmetry.space_group_name_H-M   'P 1'
#
loop_
_entity.id
_entity.type
_entity.pdbx_description
1 polymer ?
#
loop_
_entity_poly.entity_id
_entity_poly.type
_entity_poly.pdbx_seq_one_letter_code
_entity_poly.pdbx_strand_id
1 'polypeptide(L)'
;MIMGGVAIALLPWTVYLSITLPPKHESAHWDVVWPGLDVGIALAVAVTVYGLVRLSTNLPIFAAIAGTLLLCDAWFDTLTSQPGNELAWAAVEALVAELPLAAFCFWIAFDAEAVAVARRFVGASVPSGGGEPTG
;
A
#
# COMPACT_ATOMS: atom_id res chain seq x y z
N MET A 1 -10.59 7.87 -18.42
CA MET A 1 -11.83 8.67 -18.27
C MET A 1 -12.65 8.25 -17.05
N ILE A 2 -12.96 6.96 -16.86
CA ILE A 2 -13.74 6.46 -15.70
C ILE A 2 -13.07 6.81 -14.36
N MET A 3 -11.79 6.47 -14.16
CA MET A 3 -11.08 6.75 -12.89
C MET A 3 -11.00 8.25 -12.55
N GLY A 4 -10.86 9.12 -13.56
CA GLY A 4 -10.86 10.58 -13.35
C GLY A 4 -12.24 11.09 -12.90
N GLY A 5 -13.32 10.54 -13.46
CA GLY A 5 -14.67 10.85 -13.00
C GLY A 5 -14.93 10.39 -11.57
N VAL A 6 -14.46 9.18 -11.19
CA VAL A 6 -14.56 8.69 -9.81
C VAL A 6 -13.80 9.59 -8.84
N ALA A 7 -12.58 10.00 -9.17
CA ALA A 7 -11.79 10.90 -8.33
C ALA A 7 -12.49 12.26 -8.09
N ILE A 8 -13.07 12.84 -9.15
CA ILE A 8 -13.83 14.09 -9.04
C ILE A 8 -15.11 13.90 -8.21
N ALA A 9 -15.80 12.77 -8.37
CA ALA A 9 -17.03 12.48 -7.64
C ALA A 9 -16.80 12.21 -6.14
N LEU A 10 -15.62 11.71 -5.77
CA LEU A 10 -15.25 11.51 -4.36
C LEU A 10 -15.11 12.83 -3.60
N LEU A 11 -14.65 13.91 -4.23
CA LEU A 11 -14.48 15.21 -3.56
C LEU A 11 -15.78 15.77 -2.96
N PRO A 12 -16.89 15.96 -3.71
CA PRO A 12 -18.14 16.46 -3.14
C PRO A 12 -18.75 15.47 -2.13
N TRP A 13 -18.57 14.15 -2.34
CA TRP A 13 -19.04 13.15 -1.39
C TRP A 13 -18.32 13.27 -0.04
N THR A 14 -17.00 13.43 -0.03
CA THR A 14 -16.22 13.63 1.21
C THR A 14 -16.65 14.89 1.95
N VAL A 15 -16.93 15.99 1.24
CA VAL A 15 -17.44 17.23 1.85
C VAL A 15 -18.85 17.03 2.42
N TYR A 16 -19.71 16.31 1.70
CA TYR A 16 -21.03 15.98 2.21
C TYR A 16 -20.96 15.15 3.50
N LEU A 17 -20.09 14.14 3.55
CA LEU A 17 -19.88 13.31 4.73
C LEU A 17 -19.34 14.13 5.93
N SER A 18 -18.38 15.04 5.72
CA SER A 18 -17.83 15.83 6.82
C SER A 18 -18.84 16.76 7.50
N ILE A 19 -19.90 17.17 6.77
CA ILE A 19 -20.97 18.03 7.29
C ILE A 19 -22.09 17.21 7.94
N THR A 20 -22.35 16.02 7.43
CA THR A 20 -23.54 15.22 7.82
C THR A 20 -23.26 14.16 8.87
N LEU A 21 -22.01 13.70 9.01
CA LEU A 21 -21.68 12.72 10.05
C LEU A 21 -21.77 13.34 11.45
N PRO A 22 -22.40 12.63 12.40
CA PRO A 22 -22.41 13.09 13.79
C PRO A 22 -20.98 13.07 14.36
N PRO A 23 -20.59 14.07 15.18
CA PRO A 23 -19.26 14.14 15.78
C PRO A 23 -18.88 12.96 16.67
N LYS A 24 -19.88 12.19 17.12
CA LYS A 24 -19.71 10.98 17.92
C LYS A 24 -20.60 9.90 17.35
N HIS A 25 -20.00 8.79 16.96
CA HIS A 25 -20.70 7.60 16.51
C HIS A 25 -20.08 6.39 17.22
N GLU A 26 -20.87 5.69 18.02
CA GLU A 26 -20.45 4.43 18.62
C GLU A 26 -20.68 3.30 17.61
N SER A 27 -19.58 2.72 17.13
CA SER A 27 -19.60 1.64 16.16
C SER A 27 -19.82 0.29 16.85
N ALA A 28 -20.85 -0.44 16.44
CA ALA A 28 -21.19 -1.74 17.04
C ALA A 28 -20.12 -2.84 16.84
N HIS A 29 -19.23 -2.70 15.87
CA HIS A 29 -18.22 -3.71 15.50
C HIS A 29 -16.78 -3.19 15.68
N TRP A 30 -16.57 -2.31 16.66
CA TRP A 30 -15.25 -1.72 16.94
C TRP A 30 -14.17 -2.78 17.20
N ASP A 31 -14.56 -3.88 17.84
CA ASP A 31 -13.76 -5.07 18.13
C ASP A 31 -13.33 -5.86 16.89
N VAL A 32 -13.96 -5.62 15.73
CA VAL A 32 -13.62 -6.29 14.46
C VAL A 32 -12.83 -5.38 13.53
N VAL A 33 -13.07 -4.08 13.57
CA VAL A 33 -12.42 -3.11 12.66
C VAL A 33 -10.91 -3.10 12.84
N TRP A 34 -10.46 -3.00 14.10
CA TRP A 34 -9.03 -2.98 14.44
C TRP A 34 -8.31 -4.28 14.02
N PRO A 35 -8.69 -5.46 14.55
CA PRO A 35 -8.01 -6.71 14.16
C PRO A 35 -8.15 -7.06 12.68
N GLY A 36 -9.21 -6.59 12.02
CA GLY A 36 -9.40 -6.77 10.59
C GLY A 36 -8.34 -6.05 9.75
N LEU A 37 -7.98 -4.83 10.14
CA LEU A 37 -6.91 -4.06 9.50
C LEU A 37 -5.55 -4.72 9.73
N ASP A 38 -5.25 -5.10 10.99
CA ASP A 38 -4.03 -5.83 11.37
C ASP A 38 -3.83 -7.11 10.55
N VAL A 39 -4.87 -7.93 10.44
CA VAL A 39 -4.84 -9.16 9.64
C VAL A 39 -4.58 -8.84 8.17
N GLY A 40 -5.20 -7.78 7.64
CA GLY A 40 -4.96 -7.30 6.27
C GLY A 40 -3.50 -6.92 6.04
N ILE A 41 -2.89 -6.16 6.96
CA ILE A 41 -1.48 -5.77 6.92
C ILE A 41 -0.58 -6.99 7.02
N ALA A 42 -0.82 -7.86 7.99
CA ALA A 42 -0.04 -9.08 8.18
C ALA A 42 -0.04 -9.96 6.93
N LEU A 43 -1.19 -10.13 6.28
CA LEU A 43 -1.30 -10.86 5.02
C LEU A 43 -0.56 -10.14 3.89
N ALA A 44 -0.70 -8.83 3.74
CA ALA A 44 -0.01 -8.07 2.70
C ALA A 44 1.52 -8.13 2.85
N VAL A 45 2.03 -7.99 4.06
CA VAL A 45 3.46 -8.14 4.38
C VAL A 45 3.92 -9.58 4.14
N ALA A 46 3.17 -10.58 4.59
CA ALA A 46 3.51 -11.99 4.35
C ALA A 46 3.61 -12.33 2.86
N VAL A 47 2.66 -11.84 2.05
CA VAL A 47 2.68 -12.01 0.59
C VAL A 47 3.83 -11.24 -0.04
N THR A 48 4.19 -10.07 0.49
CA THR A 48 5.36 -9.30 0.04
C THR A 48 6.66 -10.05 0.31
N VAL A 49 6.84 -10.60 1.52
CA VAL A 49 7.99 -11.44 1.89
C VAL A 49 8.05 -12.70 1.02
N TYR A 50 6.91 -13.36 0.80
CA TYR A 50 6.83 -14.49 -0.11
C TYR A 50 7.25 -14.10 -1.54
N GLY A 51 6.80 -12.95 -2.03
CA GLY A 51 7.18 -12.39 -3.32
C GLY A 51 8.68 -12.11 -3.42
N LEU A 52 9.30 -11.57 -2.36
CA LEU A 52 10.74 -11.32 -2.26
C LEU A 52 11.53 -12.63 -2.36
N VAL A 53 11.16 -13.64 -1.55
CA VAL A 53 11.85 -14.94 -1.53
C VAL A 53 11.71 -15.69 -2.85
N ARG A 54 10.57 -15.54 -3.53
CA ARG A 54 10.32 -16.18 -4.84
C ARG A 54 10.78 -15.36 -6.04
N LEU A 55 11.31 -14.16 -5.83
CA LEU A 55 11.66 -13.20 -6.90
C LEU A 55 10.49 -13.01 -7.89
N SER A 56 9.27 -12.90 -7.36
CA SER A 56 8.05 -12.81 -8.14
C SER A 56 7.98 -11.50 -8.92
N THR A 57 7.54 -11.57 -10.17
CA THR A 57 7.27 -10.38 -11.01
C THR A 57 6.19 -9.48 -10.41
N ASN A 58 5.32 -10.02 -9.55
CA ASN A 58 4.24 -9.27 -8.89
C ASN A 58 4.68 -8.61 -7.57
N LEU A 59 5.96 -8.73 -7.18
CA LEU A 59 6.50 -8.14 -5.97
C LEU A 59 6.16 -6.63 -5.82
N PRO A 60 6.25 -5.79 -6.88
CA PRO A 60 5.91 -4.38 -6.74
C PRO A 60 4.48 -4.12 -6.30
N ILE A 61 3.55 -4.94 -6.80
CA ILE A 61 2.13 -4.83 -6.47
C ILE A 61 1.91 -5.17 -4.99
N PHE A 62 2.50 -6.27 -4.52
CA PHE A 62 2.37 -6.69 -3.12
C PHE A 62 2.96 -5.66 -2.17
N ALA A 63 4.15 -5.15 -2.48
CA ALA A 63 4.82 -4.14 -1.68
C ALA A 63 4.05 -2.81 -1.67
N ALA A 64 3.47 -2.39 -2.81
CA ALA A 64 2.63 -1.18 -2.86
C ALA A 64 1.34 -1.33 -2.02
N ILE A 65 0.71 -2.50 -2.03
CA ILE A 65 -0.46 -2.80 -1.19
C ILE A 65 -0.07 -2.74 0.30
N ALA A 66 1.00 -3.43 0.69
CA ALA A 66 1.47 -3.44 2.07
C ALA A 66 1.81 -2.03 2.59
N GLY A 67 2.54 -1.24 1.79
CA GLY A 67 2.88 0.14 2.15
C GLY A 67 1.65 1.05 2.26
N THR A 68 0.65 0.85 1.41
CA THR A 68 -0.61 1.61 1.49
C THR A 68 -1.40 1.26 2.75
N LEU A 69 -1.49 -0.03 3.10
CA LEU A 69 -2.20 -0.47 4.30
C LEU A 69 -1.52 0.06 5.57
N LEU A 70 -0.19 0.06 5.66
CA LEU A 70 0.56 0.64 6.78
C LEU A 70 0.36 2.15 6.92
N LEU A 71 0.21 2.89 5.80
CA LEU A 71 -0.16 4.31 5.87
C LEU A 71 -1.59 4.50 6.38
N CYS A 72 -2.51 3.63 5.98
CA CYS A 72 -3.88 3.64 6.48
C CYS A 72 -3.94 3.32 7.98
N ASP A 73 -3.10 2.40 8.46
CA ASP A 73 -2.92 2.03 9.87
C ASP A 73 -2.50 3.23 10.71
N ALA A 74 -1.38 3.87 10.34
CA ALA A 74 -0.87 5.04 11.03
C ALA A 74 -1.88 6.19 11.10
N TRP A 75 -2.63 6.39 10.02
CA TRP A 75 -3.72 7.36 9.99
C TRP A 75 -4.88 6.96 10.91
N PHE A 76 -5.25 5.68 10.92
CA PHE A 76 -6.35 5.15 11.71
C PHE A 76 -6.03 5.21 13.21
N ASP A 77 -4.85 4.79 13.63
CA ASP A 77 -4.41 4.78 15.02
C ASP A 77 -4.31 6.19 15.60
N THR A 78 -3.75 7.12 14.84
CA THR A 78 -3.64 8.53 15.27
C THR A 78 -5.01 9.21 15.41
N LEU A 79 -5.97 8.91 14.53
CA LEU A 79 -7.31 9.49 14.60
C LEU A 79 -8.22 8.87 15.66
N THR A 80 -7.96 7.63 16.06
CA THR A 80 -8.81 6.88 16.99
C THR A 80 -8.31 6.93 18.43
N SER A 81 -7.07 7.39 18.63
CA SER A 81 -6.45 7.60 19.93
C SER A 81 -7.08 8.73 20.74
N GLN A 82 -7.22 8.54 22.06
CA GLN A 82 -7.60 9.62 22.96
C GLN A 82 -6.47 10.66 23.13
N PRO A 83 -6.81 11.95 23.33
CA PRO A 83 -5.81 12.96 23.64
C PRO A 83 -4.98 12.59 24.88
N GLY A 84 -3.65 12.75 24.80
CA GLY A 84 -2.72 12.47 25.89
C GLY A 84 -1.76 11.32 25.55
N ASN A 85 -1.63 10.36 26.47
CA ASN A 85 -0.65 9.27 26.33
C ASN A 85 -0.96 8.32 25.18
N GLU A 86 -2.23 8.03 24.89
CA GLU A 86 -2.62 7.16 23.77
C GLU A 86 -2.20 7.78 22.44
N LEU A 87 -2.52 9.06 22.20
CA LEU A 87 -2.06 9.77 21.01
C LEU A 87 -0.53 9.86 20.91
N ALA A 88 0.17 10.05 22.03
CA ALA A 88 1.63 10.07 22.03
C ALA A 88 2.20 8.70 21.64
N TRP A 89 1.59 7.61 22.11
CA TRP A 89 1.99 6.25 21.75
C TRP A 89 1.71 5.96 20.27
N ALA A 90 0.51 6.24 19.78
CA ALA A 90 0.16 6.08 18.37
C ALA A 90 1.06 6.91 17.45
N ALA A 91 1.42 8.14 17.85
CA ALA A 91 2.36 8.95 17.08
C ALA A 91 3.78 8.34 17.04
N VAL A 92 4.24 7.74 18.14
CA VAL A 92 5.54 7.04 18.18
C VAL A 92 5.51 5.81 17.30
N GLU A 93 4.46 4.99 17.40
CA GLU A 93 4.27 3.79 16.57
C GLU A 93 4.22 4.14 15.08
N ALA A 94 3.46 5.15 14.70
CA ALA A 94 3.42 5.67 13.35
C ALA A 94 4.80 6.12 12.84
N LEU A 95 5.51 6.93 13.62
CA LEU A 95 6.79 7.50 13.18
C LEU A 95 7.94 6.50 13.16
N VAL A 96 7.90 5.47 14.02
CA VAL A 96 9.02 4.54 14.23
C VAL A 96 8.80 3.20 13.56
N ALA A 97 7.56 2.73 13.44
CA ALA A 97 7.24 1.42 12.87
C ALA A 97 6.50 1.55 11.55
N GLU A 98 5.30 2.13 11.54
CA GLU A 98 4.39 2.03 10.40
C GLU A 98 4.88 2.84 9.19
N LEU A 99 5.22 4.12 9.38
CA LEU A 99 5.71 4.99 8.29
C LEU A 99 7.05 4.52 7.73
N PRO A 100 8.06 4.15 8.55
CA PRO A 100 9.30 3.60 8.03
C PRO A 100 9.09 2.29 7.26
N LEU A 101 8.23 1.40 7.74
CA LEU A 101 7.93 0.15 7.05
C LEU A 101 7.17 0.41 5.74
N ALA A 102 6.22 1.35 5.74
CA ALA A 102 5.52 1.77 4.53
C ALA A 102 6.49 2.34 3.49
N ALA A 103 7.40 3.21 3.90
CA ALA A 103 8.45 3.76 3.04
C ALA A 103 9.35 2.66 2.47
N PHE A 104 9.72 1.68 3.28
CA PHE A 104 10.49 0.53 2.84
C PHE A 104 9.73 -0.33 1.81
N CYS A 105 8.44 -0.58 2.04
CA CYS A 105 7.59 -1.29 1.08
C CYS A 105 7.47 -0.53 -0.25
N PHE A 106 7.27 0.78 -0.23
CA PHE A 106 7.26 1.58 -1.47
C PHE A 106 8.62 1.60 -2.16
N TRP A 107 9.72 1.66 -1.40
CA TRP A 107 11.06 1.57 -1.96
C TRP A 107 11.27 0.24 -2.70
N ILE A 108 10.88 -0.90 -2.11
CA ILE A 108 10.89 -2.21 -2.78
C ILE A 108 10.06 -2.16 -4.06
N ALA A 109 8.86 -1.57 -4.01
CA ALA A 109 7.97 -1.51 -5.15
C ALA A 109 8.59 -0.74 -6.33
N PHE A 110 9.16 0.43 -6.06
CA PHE A 110 9.80 1.25 -7.09
C PHE A 110 11.08 0.63 -7.64
N ASP A 111 11.92 0.04 -6.78
CA ASP A 111 13.15 -0.62 -7.19
C ASP A 111 12.88 -1.83 -8.08
N ALA A 112 11.94 -2.70 -7.68
CA ALA A 112 11.58 -3.88 -8.45
C ALA A 112 10.96 -3.53 -9.82
N GLU A 113 10.13 -2.49 -9.92
CA GLU A 113 9.66 -1.96 -11.21
C GLU A 113 10.79 -1.41 -12.07
N ALA A 114 11.70 -0.62 -11.50
CA ALA A 114 12.83 -0.06 -12.23
C ALA A 114 13.72 -1.15 -12.83
N VAL A 115 14.01 -2.21 -12.07
CA VAL A 115 14.75 -3.38 -12.55
C VAL A 115 13.98 -4.12 -13.64
N ALA A 116 12.67 -4.30 -13.50
CA ALA A 116 11.84 -4.94 -14.51
C ALA A 116 11.83 -4.17 -15.83
N VAL A 117 11.73 -2.85 -15.78
CA VAL A 117 11.79 -1.96 -16.95
C VAL A 117 13.17 -2.04 -17.62
N ALA A 118 14.25 -1.98 -16.85
CA ALA A 118 15.62 -2.11 -17.39
C ALA A 118 15.84 -3.44 -18.12
N ARG A 119 15.37 -4.55 -17.55
CA ARG A 119 15.44 -5.88 -18.18
C ARG A 119 14.70 -5.96 -19.51
N ARG A 120 13.55 -5.29 -19.63
CA ARG A 120 12.77 -5.24 -20.89
C ARG A 120 13.53 -4.49 -21.98
N PHE A 121 14.18 -3.37 -21.64
CA PHE A 121 15.00 -2.63 -22.60
C PHE A 121 16.21 -3.42 -23.08
N VAL A 122 16.94 -4.07 -22.16
CA VAL A 122 18.08 -4.92 -22.53
C VAL A 122 17.61 -6.07 -23.42
N GLY A 123 16.53 -6.76 -23.06
CA GLY A 123 15.97 -7.86 -23.87
C GLY A 123 15.53 -7.43 -25.28
N ALA A 124 14.97 -6.22 -25.42
CA ALA A 124 14.57 -5.68 -26.73
C ALA A 124 15.78 -5.28 -27.62
N SER A 125 16.92 -4.96 -27.00
CA SER A 125 18.14 -4.55 -27.71
C SER A 125 18.99 -5.71 -28.26
N VAL A 126 18.75 -6.95 -27.78
CA VAL A 126 19.42 -8.15 -28.30
C VAL A 126 18.71 -8.55 -29.61
N PRO A 127 19.36 -8.43 -30.78
CA PRO A 127 18.76 -8.88 -32.03
C PRO A 127 18.52 -10.39 -31.94
N SER A 128 17.33 -10.85 -32.32
CA SER A 128 17.07 -12.28 -32.51
C SER A 128 18.01 -12.79 -33.60
N GLY A 129 19.13 -13.39 -33.18
CA GLY A 129 20.11 -14.02 -34.07
C GLY A 129 19.39 -14.92 -35.05
N GLY A 130 19.53 -14.59 -36.34
CA GLY A 130 18.79 -15.20 -37.43
C GLY A 130 18.95 -16.71 -37.42
N GLY A 131 17.82 -17.40 -37.62
CA GLY A 131 17.83 -18.77 -38.10
C GLY A 131 18.65 -18.84 -39.37
N GLU A 132 19.76 -19.56 -39.29
CA GLU A 132 20.70 -19.83 -40.36
C GLU A 132 19.99 -20.60 -41.50
N PRO A 133 20.01 -20.11 -42.75
CA PRO A 133 19.58 -20.89 -43.90
C PRO A 133 20.74 -21.77 -44.36
N THR A 134 20.74 -23.02 -43.93
CA THR A 134 21.46 -24.13 -44.59
C THR A 134 20.42 -25.21 -44.82
N GLY A 135 20.02 -25.61 -46.02
CA GLY A 135 20.65 -25.65 -47.33
C GLY A 135 20.00 -26.83 -48.04
#